data_AF-I4BBJ7-F1
#
_entry.id   AF-I4BBJ7-F1
#
_cell.length_a   1.000
_cell.length_b   1.000
_cell.length_c   1.000
_cell.angle_alpha   90.00
_cell.angle_beta   90.00
_cell.angle_gamma   90.00
#
_symmetry.space_group_name_H-M   'P 1'
#
loop_
_entity.id
_entity.type
_entity.pdbx_description
1 polymer ?
#
loop_
_entity_poly.entity_id
_entity_poly.type
_entity_poly.pdbx_seq_one_letter_code
_entity_poly.pdbx_strand_id
1 'polypeptide(L)'
;MNVSTLQTLESQGAHTQIDQELAAALKNGSSPETLKYAAAYYVRRGNPGKSLASYAAYVQNTTAESRDLQAVEWAIDCARRMGKQELVRNFFLSLDVRERENLATASLIHVAAAFISAKQLDEAERILNFARHKSGAKQLVTFAELIKSRFGSLDNARKFTAETDARFDKGDLYSNVKKAVNLALAHMAQGNYSTAENILVSCKATVTA
;
A
#
# COMPACT_ATOMS: atom_id res chain seq x y z
N MET A 1 -12.50 -29.30 -17.37
CA MET A 1 -13.43 -28.45 -18.17
C MET A 1 -12.67 -27.24 -18.69
N ASN A 2 -13.06 -26.64 -19.82
CA ASN A 2 -12.35 -25.51 -20.41
C ASN A 2 -12.99 -24.16 -20.02
N VAL A 3 -12.24 -23.07 -20.18
CA VAL A 3 -12.67 -21.71 -19.82
C VAL A 3 -13.83 -21.22 -20.68
N SER A 4 -13.94 -21.65 -21.95
CA SER A 4 -15.01 -21.21 -22.85
C SER A 4 -16.39 -21.73 -22.43
N THR A 5 -16.48 -22.96 -21.89
CA THR A 5 -17.71 -23.46 -21.30
C THR A 5 -18.12 -22.64 -20.08
N LEU A 6 -17.17 -22.30 -19.20
CA LEU A 6 -17.44 -21.47 -18.02
C LEU A 6 -17.92 -20.05 -18.40
N GLN A 7 -17.31 -19.44 -19.42
CA GLN A 7 -17.75 -18.13 -19.93
C GLN A 7 -19.15 -18.18 -20.53
N THR A 8 -19.51 -19.27 -21.22
CA THR A 8 -20.87 -19.49 -21.73
C THR A 8 -21.88 -19.62 -20.58
N LEU A 9 -21.54 -20.36 -19.53
CA LEU A 9 -22.40 -20.44 -18.33
C LEU A 9 -22.53 -19.08 -17.64
N GLU A 10 -21.46 -18.27 -17.63
CA GLU A 10 -21.47 -16.95 -17.00
C GLU A 10 -22.39 -15.98 -17.76
N SER A 11 -22.37 -16.01 -19.10
CA SER A 11 -23.28 -15.20 -19.92
C SER A 11 -24.75 -15.63 -19.81
N GLN A 12 -24.99 -16.90 -19.48
CA GLN A 12 -26.33 -17.44 -19.19
C GLN A 12 -26.78 -17.20 -17.75
N GLY A 13 -25.93 -16.62 -16.88
CA GLY A 13 -26.24 -16.40 -15.47
C GLY A 13 -26.31 -17.68 -14.62
N ALA A 14 -25.75 -18.80 -15.12
CA ALA A 14 -25.80 -20.12 -14.48
C ALA A 14 -24.78 -20.25 -13.32
N HIS A 15 -24.82 -19.31 -12.36
CA HIS A 15 -23.82 -19.18 -11.29
C HIS A 15 -23.73 -20.39 -10.37
N THR A 16 -24.86 -21.05 -10.08
CA THR A 16 -24.88 -22.26 -9.24
C THR A 16 -24.11 -23.40 -9.92
N GLN A 17 -24.26 -23.54 -11.23
CA GLN A 17 -23.57 -24.55 -12.00
C GLN A 17 -22.07 -24.23 -12.08
N ILE A 18 -21.70 -22.96 -12.32
CA ILE A 18 -20.30 -22.52 -12.26
C ILE A 18 -19.67 -22.86 -10.91
N ASP A 19 -20.35 -22.56 -9.81
CA ASP A 19 -19.82 -22.83 -8.46
C ASP A 19 -19.59 -24.33 -8.22
N GLN A 20 -20.50 -25.20 -8.67
CA GLN A 20 -20.36 -26.66 -8.57
C GLN A 20 -19.16 -27.16 -9.38
N GLU A 21 -19.06 -26.68 -10.61
CA GLU A 21 -18.00 -27.06 -11.55
C GLU A 21 -16.61 -26.59 -11.10
N LEU A 22 -16.51 -25.35 -10.62
CA LEU A 22 -15.26 -24.81 -10.07
C LEU A 22 -14.86 -25.51 -8.76
N ALA A 23 -15.83 -25.90 -7.94
CA ALA A 23 -15.55 -26.69 -6.73
C ALA A 23 -15.04 -28.11 -7.08
N ALA A 24 -15.60 -28.73 -8.12
CA ALA A 24 -15.10 -30.01 -8.63
C ALA A 24 -13.69 -29.88 -9.22
N ALA A 25 -13.43 -28.79 -9.98
CA ALA A 25 -12.13 -28.46 -10.55
C ALA A 25 -11.03 -28.33 -9.49
N LEU A 26 -11.33 -27.72 -8.34
CA LEU A 26 -10.39 -27.61 -7.22
C LEU A 26 -10.06 -28.94 -6.55
N LYS A 27 -11.01 -29.89 -6.53
CA LYS A 27 -10.81 -31.22 -5.92
C LYS A 27 -10.07 -32.19 -6.84
N ASN A 28 -10.38 -32.17 -8.13
CA ASN A 28 -9.91 -33.19 -9.06
C ASN A 28 -8.61 -32.81 -9.78
N GLY A 29 -8.05 -31.63 -9.48
CA GLY A 29 -6.97 -31.04 -10.26
C GLY A 29 -7.53 -30.40 -11.54
N SER A 30 -7.00 -29.23 -11.90
CA SER A 30 -7.45 -28.50 -13.08
C SER A 30 -6.31 -27.69 -13.67
N SER A 31 -6.45 -27.33 -14.94
CA SER A 31 -5.44 -26.55 -15.63
C SER A 31 -5.27 -25.17 -14.97
N PRO A 32 -4.05 -24.58 -15.03
CA PRO A 32 -3.80 -23.24 -14.51
C PRO A 32 -4.78 -22.18 -15.03
N GLU A 33 -5.20 -22.27 -16.29
CA GLU A 33 -6.15 -21.34 -16.91
C GLU A 33 -7.53 -21.41 -16.24
N THR A 34 -7.98 -22.62 -15.91
CA THR A 34 -9.26 -22.86 -15.24
C THR A 34 -9.22 -22.30 -13.81
N LEU A 35 -8.10 -22.52 -13.10
CA LEU A 35 -7.90 -22.02 -11.74
C LEU A 35 -7.80 -20.49 -11.72
N LYS A 36 -7.11 -19.89 -12.70
CA LYS A 36 -7.06 -18.44 -12.91
C LYS A 36 -8.47 -17.87 -13.15
N TYR A 37 -9.24 -18.48 -14.05
CA TYR A 37 -10.62 -18.06 -14.30
C TYR A 37 -11.47 -18.14 -13.03
N ALA A 38 -11.35 -19.22 -12.26
CA ALA A 38 -12.05 -19.40 -10.99
C ALA A 38 -11.74 -18.26 -10.00
N ALA A 39 -10.46 -17.93 -9.82
CA ALA A 39 -10.04 -16.84 -8.95
C ALA A 39 -10.67 -15.50 -9.39
N ALA A 40 -10.59 -15.16 -10.68
CA ALA A 40 -11.18 -13.95 -11.24
C ALA A 40 -12.71 -13.90 -11.07
N TYR A 41 -13.39 -15.02 -11.31
CA TYR A 41 -14.83 -15.15 -11.15
C TYR A 41 -15.25 -14.88 -9.71
N TYR A 42 -14.58 -15.51 -8.73
CA TYR A 42 -14.90 -15.29 -7.32
C TYR A 42 -14.60 -13.88 -6.83
N VAL A 43 -13.61 -13.17 -7.41
CA VAL A 43 -13.42 -11.73 -7.19
C VAL A 43 -14.66 -10.95 -7.65
N ARG A 44 -15.15 -11.19 -8.88
CA ARG A 44 -16.35 -10.50 -9.41
C ARG A 44 -17.60 -10.79 -8.57
N ARG A 45 -17.70 -11.99 -8.00
CA ARG A 45 -18.80 -12.40 -7.12
C ARG A 45 -18.65 -11.96 -5.67
N GLY A 46 -17.59 -11.23 -5.32
CA GLY A 46 -17.37 -10.75 -3.95
C GLY A 46 -17.04 -11.84 -2.94
N ASN A 47 -16.47 -12.97 -3.39
CA ASN A 47 -16.08 -14.10 -2.53
C ASN A 47 -14.55 -14.24 -2.46
N PRO A 48 -13.86 -13.40 -1.67
CA PRO A 48 -12.40 -13.39 -1.61
C PRO A 48 -11.82 -14.68 -1.04
N GLY A 49 -12.57 -15.40 -0.18
CA GLY A 49 -12.14 -16.68 0.38
C GLY A 49 -12.02 -17.77 -0.68
N LYS A 50 -13.06 -17.95 -1.52
CA LYS A 50 -13.01 -18.89 -2.65
C LYS A 50 -11.96 -18.47 -3.68
N SER A 51 -11.82 -17.17 -3.95
CA SER A 51 -10.77 -16.66 -4.84
C SER A 51 -9.37 -17.04 -4.37
N LEU A 52 -9.05 -16.84 -3.09
CA LEU A 52 -7.75 -17.21 -2.53
C LEU A 52 -7.50 -18.72 -2.58
N ALA A 53 -8.52 -19.55 -2.34
CA ALA A 53 -8.38 -21.00 -2.47
C ALA A 53 -8.05 -21.41 -3.91
N SER A 54 -8.73 -20.81 -4.90
CA SER A 54 -8.44 -21.03 -6.32
C SER A 54 -7.05 -20.55 -6.72
N TYR A 55 -6.62 -19.41 -6.19
CA TYR A 55 -5.28 -18.91 -6.43
C TYR A 55 -4.18 -19.78 -5.79
N ALA A 56 -4.39 -20.27 -4.58
CA ALA A 56 -3.45 -21.18 -3.93
C ALA A 56 -3.24 -22.45 -4.77
N ALA A 57 -4.32 -23.03 -5.31
CA ALA A 57 -4.24 -24.13 -6.25
C ALA A 57 -3.54 -23.73 -7.56
N TYR A 58 -3.80 -22.53 -8.09
CA TYR A 58 -3.12 -22.01 -9.29
C TYR A 58 -1.60 -21.93 -9.12
N VAL A 59 -1.11 -21.39 -8.00
CA VAL A 59 0.34 -21.28 -7.73
C VAL A 59 1.00 -22.64 -7.60
N GLN A 60 0.32 -23.62 -7.00
CA GLN A 60 0.82 -25.00 -6.93
C GLN A 60 0.96 -25.67 -8.31
N ASN A 61 0.25 -25.16 -9.32
CA ASN A 61 0.24 -25.70 -10.68
C ASN A 61 0.99 -24.79 -11.68
N THR A 62 1.73 -23.78 -11.21
CA THR A 62 2.52 -22.88 -12.07
C THR A 62 3.95 -22.70 -11.57
N THR A 63 4.87 -22.44 -12.48
CA THR A 63 6.27 -22.07 -12.20
C THR A 63 6.45 -20.56 -12.27
N ALA A 64 7.54 -20.01 -11.74
CA ALA A 64 7.83 -18.57 -11.86
C ALA A 64 7.85 -18.08 -13.32
N GLU A 65 8.29 -18.92 -14.26
CA GLU A 65 8.34 -18.61 -15.69
C GLU A 65 6.95 -18.57 -16.36
N SER A 66 5.97 -19.26 -15.78
CA SER A 66 4.61 -19.40 -16.34
C SER A 66 3.54 -18.71 -15.50
N ARG A 67 3.92 -18.11 -14.36
CA ARG A 67 3.00 -17.49 -13.42
C ARG A 67 2.49 -16.16 -13.97
N ASP A 68 1.18 -16.01 -13.92
CA ASP A 68 0.50 -14.81 -14.34
C ASP A 68 0.42 -13.80 -13.17
N LEU A 69 1.10 -12.67 -13.36
CA LEU A 69 1.10 -11.58 -12.38
C LEU A 69 -0.30 -11.02 -12.11
N GLN A 70 -1.20 -11.03 -13.08
CA GLN A 70 -2.58 -10.59 -12.86
C GLN A 70 -3.29 -11.44 -11.80
N ALA A 71 -3.02 -12.75 -11.80
CA ALA A 71 -3.56 -13.65 -10.78
C ALA A 71 -2.97 -13.33 -9.39
N VAL A 72 -1.67 -13.02 -9.33
CA VAL A 72 -0.98 -12.61 -8.09
C VAL A 72 -1.59 -11.33 -7.52
N GLU A 73 -1.84 -10.34 -8.37
CA GLU A 73 -2.43 -9.06 -7.99
C GLU A 73 -3.83 -9.24 -7.38
N TRP A 74 -4.65 -10.12 -7.96
CA TRP A 74 -5.95 -10.47 -7.38
C TRP A 74 -5.84 -11.16 -6.03
N ALA A 75 -4.85 -12.03 -5.86
CA ALA A 75 -4.61 -12.71 -4.59
C ALA A 75 -4.18 -11.74 -3.49
N ILE A 76 -3.29 -10.79 -3.82
CA ILE A 76 -2.90 -9.69 -2.94
C ILE A 76 -4.13 -8.88 -2.50
N ASP A 77 -4.99 -8.46 -3.44
CA ASP A 77 -6.18 -7.68 -3.09
C ASP A 77 -7.19 -8.49 -2.26
N CYS A 78 -7.40 -9.78 -2.57
CA CYS A 78 -8.29 -10.64 -1.79
C CYS A 78 -7.78 -10.85 -0.36
N ALA A 79 -6.48 -11.16 -0.20
CA ALA A 79 -5.85 -11.33 1.11
C ALA A 79 -5.98 -10.06 1.94
N ARG A 80 -5.74 -8.89 1.33
CA ARG A 80 -5.92 -7.57 1.96
C ARG A 80 -7.37 -7.34 2.41
N ARG A 81 -8.37 -7.58 1.55
CA ARG A 81 -9.80 -7.41 1.89
C ARG A 81 -10.23 -8.30 3.06
N MET A 82 -9.58 -9.45 3.22
CA MET A 82 -9.82 -10.37 4.34
C MET A 82 -8.98 -10.06 5.59
N GLY A 83 -8.20 -8.97 5.60
CA GLY A 83 -7.32 -8.62 6.71
C GLY A 83 -6.12 -9.55 6.89
N LYS A 84 -5.84 -10.44 5.92
CA LYS A 84 -4.75 -11.42 5.98
C LYS A 84 -3.42 -10.79 5.52
N GLN A 85 -2.93 -9.83 6.29
CA GLN A 85 -1.72 -9.05 5.95
C GLN A 85 -0.47 -9.93 5.80
N GLU A 86 -0.35 -10.99 6.60
CA GLU A 86 0.75 -11.96 6.47
C GLU A 86 0.74 -12.63 5.10
N LEU A 87 -0.44 -13.03 4.62
CA LEU A 87 -0.57 -13.69 3.32
C LEU A 87 -0.23 -12.75 2.17
N VAL A 88 -0.57 -11.46 2.28
CA VAL A 88 -0.16 -10.41 1.33
C VAL A 88 1.37 -10.36 1.22
N ARG A 89 2.08 -10.34 2.36
CA ARG A 89 3.55 -10.35 2.36
C ARG A 89 4.10 -11.65 1.77
N ASN A 90 3.54 -12.80 2.14
CA ASN A 90 4.00 -14.10 1.66
C ASN A 90 3.87 -14.23 0.14
N PHE A 91 2.76 -13.76 -0.45
CA PHE A 91 2.62 -13.72 -1.90
C PHE A 91 3.69 -12.86 -2.55
N PHE A 92 3.91 -11.64 -2.06
CA PHE A 92 4.96 -10.76 -2.59
C PHE A 92 6.37 -11.38 -2.47
N LEU A 93 6.68 -11.98 -1.32
CA LEU A 93 7.99 -12.60 -1.07
C LEU A 93 8.22 -13.88 -1.89
N SER A 94 7.14 -14.56 -2.32
CA SER A 94 7.22 -15.74 -3.21
C SER A 94 7.55 -15.41 -4.67
N LEU A 95 7.48 -14.12 -5.04
CA LEU A 95 7.84 -13.64 -6.37
C LEU A 95 9.35 -13.39 -6.45
N ASP A 96 9.91 -13.56 -7.65
CA ASP A 96 11.26 -13.11 -7.98
C ASP A 96 11.33 -11.58 -8.17
N VAL A 97 12.53 -11.04 -8.38
CA VAL A 97 12.75 -9.59 -8.54
C VAL A 97 11.98 -9.04 -9.74
N ARG A 98 12.01 -9.74 -10.88
CA ARG A 98 11.37 -9.30 -12.13
C ARG A 98 9.85 -9.32 -11.99
N GLU A 99 9.28 -10.34 -11.36
CA GLU A 99 7.86 -10.45 -11.06
C GLU A 99 7.40 -9.28 -10.16
N ARG A 100 8.15 -8.98 -9.08
CA ARG A 100 7.84 -7.86 -8.16
C ARG A 100 7.85 -6.51 -8.86
N GLU A 101 8.84 -6.26 -9.71
CA GLU A 101 8.96 -5.01 -10.45
C GLU A 101 7.81 -4.80 -11.44
N ASN A 102 7.24 -5.90 -11.97
CA ASN A 102 6.17 -5.86 -12.94
C ASN A 102 4.77 -5.73 -12.32
N LEU A 103 4.60 -5.99 -11.02
CA LEU A 103 3.33 -5.76 -10.31
C LEU A 103 2.79 -4.34 -10.52
N ALA A 104 1.46 -4.22 -10.61
CA ALA A 104 0.76 -2.95 -10.65
C ALA A 104 1.05 -2.10 -9.41
N THR A 105 1.13 -0.78 -9.59
CA THR A 105 1.37 0.18 -8.51
C THR A 105 0.38 0.04 -7.36
N ALA A 106 -0.90 -0.19 -7.65
CA ALA A 106 -1.93 -0.41 -6.63
C ALA A 106 -1.62 -1.63 -5.75
N SER A 107 -1.16 -2.74 -6.34
CA SER A 107 -0.75 -3.94 -5.62
C SER A 107 0.48 -3.69 -4.76
N LEU A 108 1.47 -2.94 -5.26
CA LEU A 108 2.65 -2.54 -4.48
C LEU A 108 2.27 -1.68 -3.25
N ILE A 109 1.29 -0.78 -3.38
CA ILE A 109 0.77 0.01 -2.25
C ILE A 109 0.12 -0.91 -1.20
N HIS A 110 -0.66 -1.90 -1.62
CA HIS A 110 -1.24 -2.88 -0.71
C HIS A 110 -0.18 -3.72 0.02
N VAL A 111 0.86 -4.14 -0.70
CA VAL A 111 2.00 -4.86 -0.11
C VAL A 111 2.71 -3.99 0.92
N ALA A 112 3.02 -2.73 0.60
CA ALA A 112 3.66 -1.81 1.54
C ALA A 112 2.84 -1.64 2.82
N ALA A 113 1.51 -1.51 2.72
CA ALA A 113 0.63 -1.45 3.89
C ALA A 113 0.72 -2.71 4.78
N ALA A 114 0.91 -3.88 4.18
CA ALA A 114 1.10 -5.14 4.90
C ALA A 114 2.46 -5.21 5.63
N PHE A 115 3.51 -4.62 5.08
CA PHE A 115 4.83 -4.46 5.74
C PHE A 115 4.79 -3.42 6.88
N ILE A 116 4.09 -2.30 6.68
CA ILE A 116 3.85 -1.30 7.75
C ILE A 116 3.14 -1.96 8.94
N SER A 117 2.09 -2.75 8.67
CA SER A 117 1.34 -3.47 9.71
C SER A 117 2.20 -4.46 10.50
N ALA A 118 3.29 -4.97 9.90
CA ALA A 118 4.28 -5.83 10.55
C ALA A 118 5.45 -5.07 11.17
N LYS A 119 5.42 -3.74 11.21
CA LYS A 119 6.52 -2.88 11.68
C LYS A 119 7.84 -3.05 10.89
N GLN A 120 7.77 -3.56 9.67
CA GLN A 120 8.90 -3.71 8.77
C GLN A 120 9.01 -2.45 7.88
N LEU A 121 9.38 -1.33 8.50
CA LEU A 121 9.28 -0.01 7.88
C LEU A 121 10.26 0.20 6.73
N ASP A 122 11.48 -0.32 6.83
CA ASP A 122 12.50 -0.19 5.78
C ASP A 122 12.05 -0.83 4.45
N GLU A 123 11.44 -2.01 4.54
CA GLU A 123 10.94 -2.72 3.36
C GLU A 123 9.70 -2.05 2.78
N ALA A 124 8.80 -1.56 3.65
CA ALA A 124 7.67 -0.75 3.20
C ALA A 124 8.12 0.53 2.47
N GLU A 125 9.17 1.20 2.99
CA GLU A 125 9.72 2.41 2.37
C GLU A 125 10.32 2.10 0.99
N ARG A 126 11.11 1.04 0.86
CA ARG A 126 11.65 0.60 -0.45
C ARG A 126 10.53 0.35 -1.46
N ILE A 127 9.50 -0.39 -1.07
CA ILE A 127 8.37 -0.72 -1.95
C ILE A 127 7.60 0.54 -2.35
N LEU A 128 7.33 1.46 -1.41
CA LEU A 128 6.64 2.72 -1.70
C LEU A 128 7.46 3.63 -2.61
N ASN A 129 8.77 3.71 -2.42
CA ASN A 129 9.66 4.50 -3.26
C ASN A 129 9.69 3.95 -4.70
N PHE A 130 9.76 2.62 -4.85
CA PHE A 130 9.66 1.96 -6.15
C PHE A 130 8.29 2.21 -6.81
N ALA A 131 7.19 2.01 -6.09
CA ALA A 131 5.84 2.22 -6.59
C ALA A 131 5.62 3.68 -7.06
N ARG A 132 6.14 4.66 -6.30
CA ARG A 132 6.11 6.07 -6.68
C ARG A 132 6.89 6.35 -7.96
N HIS A 133 8.14 5.87 -8.04
CA HIS A 133 8.96 5.99 -9.24
C HIS A 133 8.26 5.40 -10.47
N LYS A 134 7.70 4.19 -10.34
CA LYS A 134 6.94 3.53 -11.40
C LYS A 134 5.70 4.32 -11.84
N SER A 135 5.00 4.94 -10.91
CA SER A 135 3.78 5.72 -11.20
C SER A 135 4.03 7.09 -11.84
N GLY A 136 5.28 7.56 -11.88
CA GLY A 136 5.61 8.94 -12.27
C GLY A 136 5.12 9.99 -11.27
N ALA A 137 4.54 9.59 -10.12
CA ALA A 137 4.23 10.51 -9.04
C ALA A 137 5.53 11.11 -8.51
N LYS A 138 5.57 12.44 -8.38
CA LYS A 138 6.71 13.13 -7.77
C LYS A 138 7.02 12.50 -6.43
N GLN A 139 8.27 12.12 -6.21
CA GLN A 139 8.72 11.62 -4.92
C GLN A 139 8.37 12.68 -3.86
N LEU A 140 7.69 12.26 -2.79
CA LEU A 140 7.61 13.07 -1.60
C LEU A 140 9.04 13.27 -1.13
N VAL A 141 9.45 14.53 -0.98
CA VAL A 141 10.75 14.84 -0.41
C VAL A 141 10.88 14.09 0.91
N THR A 142 11.99 13.37 1.08
CA THR A 142 12.33 12.73 2.35
C THR A 142 12.33 13.79 3.45
N PHE A 143 12.18 13.37 4.70
CA PHE A 143 12.25 14.32 5.81
C PHE A 143 13.57 15.12 5.79
N ALA A 144 14.69 14.47 5.48
CA ALA A 144 15.98 15.15 5.33
C ALA A 144 15.99 16.17 4.16
N GLU A 145 15.41 15.83 3.01
CA GLU A 145 15.27 16.76 1.88
C GLU A 145 14.31 17.91 2.19
N LEU A 146 13.26 17.67 2.98
CA LEU A 146 12.35 18.70 3.47
C LEU A 146 13.09 19.67 4.40
N ILE A 147 13.87 19.17 5.35
CA ILE A 147 14.70 20.01 6.23
C ILE A 147 15.73 20.79 5.41
N LYS A 148 16.41 20.15 4.45
CA LYS A 148 17.34 20.81 3.54
C LYS A 148 16.66 21.87 2.68
N SER A 149 15.47 21.61 2.16
CA SER A 149 14.71 22.57 1.35
C SER A 149 14.21 23.76 2.17
N ARG A 150 13.82 23.54 3.43
CA ARG A 150 13.25 24.57 4.30
C ARG A 150 14.31 25.41 5.01
N PHE A 151 15.41 24.80 5.45
CA PHE A 151 16.43 25.44 6.29
C PHE A 151 17.83 25.41 5.67
N GLY A 152 18.06 24.67 4.59
CA GLY A 152 19.38 24.48 3.98
C GLY A 152 20.22 23.39 4.66
N SER A 153 20.16 23.29 5.99
CA SER A 153 20.86 22.29 6.78
C SER A 153 20.20 22.08 8.15
N LEU A 154 20.62 21.02 8.86
CA LEU A 154 20.19 20.79 10.26
C LEU A 154 20.70 21.90 11.20
N ASP A 155 21.90 22.43 10.98
CA ASP A 155 22.45 23.52 11.80
C ASP A 155 21.66 24.82 11.63
N ASN A 156 21.19 25.11 10.42
CA ASN A 156 20.31 26.24 10.19
C ASN A 156 18.94 26.03 10.82
N ALA A 157 18.42 24.80 10.86
CA ALA A 157 17.19 24.51 11.60
C ALA A 157 17.37 24.76 13.12
N ARG A 158 18.54 24.43 13.68
CA ARG A 158 18.89 24.74 15.08
C ARG A 158 18.97 26.25 15.33
N LYS A 159 19.65 26.99 14.47
CA LYS A 159 19.71 28.46 14.54
C LYS A 159 18.33 29.08 14.46
N PHE A 160 17.50 28.62 13.52
CA PHE A 160 16.12 29.05 13.37
C PHE A 160 15.32 28.86 14.67
N THR A 161 15.44 27.72 15.35
CA THR A 161 14.76 27.52 16.65
C THR A 161 15.30 28.40 17.78
N ALA A 162 16.59 28.77 17.74
CA ALA A 162 17.18 29.64 18.76
C ALA A 162 16.80 31.11 18.58
N GLU A 163 16.58 31.54 17.33
CA GLU A 163 16.33 32.94 16.97
C GLU A 163 14.84 33.28 16.83
N THR A 164 13.96 32.28 16.74
CA THR A 164 12.53 32.49 16.50
C THR A 164 11.73 32.46 17.79
N ASP A 165 11.01 33.54 18.09
CA ASP A 165 10.07 33.58 19.22
C ASP A 165 8.85 32.67 18.96
N ALA A 166 8.54 31.82 19.93
CA ALA A 166 7.42 30.88 19.92
C ALA A 166 6.07 31.54 20.27
N ARG A 167 6.02 32.85 20.56
CA ARG A 167 4.75 33.57 20.77
C ARG A 167 3.96 33.74 19.48
N PHE A 168 2.64 33.69 19.56
CA PHE A 168 1.72 33.83 18.42
C PHE A 168 0.81 35.05 18.60
N ASP A 169 0.59 35.81 17.54
CA ASP A 169 -0.17 37.06 17.57
C ASP A 169 -1.62 36.86 17.12
N LYS A 170 -2.61 37.19 17.94
CA LYS A 170 -4.03 36.95 17.63
C LYS A 170 -4.52 37.58 16.31
N GLY A 171 -3.87 38.64 15.84
CA GLY A 171 -4.28 39.38 14.63
C GLY A 171 -3.79 38.80 13.30
N ASP A 172 -2.80 37.89 13.29
CA ASP A 172 -2.22 37.33 12.06
C ASP A 172 -2.21 35.79 12.07
N LEU A 173 -3.37 35.22 11.75
CA LEU A 173 -3.62 33.78 11.79
C LEU A 173 -2.74 33.02 10.79
N TYR A 174 -2.57 33.55 9.58
CA TYR A 174 -1.82 32.87 8.52
C TYR A 174 -0.33 32.80 8.83
N SER A 175 0.26 33.92 9.26
CA SER A 175 1.67 33.95 9.65
C SER A 175 1.93 33.10 10.89
N ASN A 176 1.01 33.05 11.85
CA ASN A 176 1.12 32.17 13.01
C ASN A 176 1.17 30.69 12.62
N VAL A 177 0.25 30.23 11.77
CA VAL A 177 0.23 28.83 11.33
C VAL A 177 1.51 28.50 10.58
N LYS A 178 1.95 29.37 9.66
CA LYS A 178 3.20 29.17 8.92
C LYS A 178 4.41 29.12 9.87
N LYS A 179 4.49 30.02 10.85
CA LYS A 179 5.55 30.04 11.86
C LYS A 179 5.55 28.79 12.73
N ALA A 180 4.38 28.39 13.23
CA ALA A 180 4.21 27.21 14.06
C ALA A 180 4.63 25.92 13.33
N VAL A 181 4.25 25.77 12.06
CA VAL A 181 4.65 24.62 11.23
C VAL A 181 6.16 24.59 11.02
N ASN A 182 6.79 25.74 10.72
CA ASN A 182 8.24 25.81 10.53
C ASN A 182 9.01 25.54 11.84
N LEU A 183 8.56 26.10 12.97
CA LEU A 183 9.14 25.83 14.29
C LEU A 183 9.02 24.36 14.67
N ALA A 184 7.83 23.78 14.53
CA ALA A 184 7.58 22.37 14.80
C ALA A 184 8.48 21.47 13.94
N LEU A 185 8.57 21.77 12.63
CA LEU A 185 9.42 21.04 11.70
C LEU A 185 10.90 21.10 12.10
N ALA A 186 11.39 22.27 12.52
CA ALA A 186 12.77 22.45 12.97
C ALA A 186 13.06 21.73 14.29
N HIS A 187 12.10 21.66 15.22
CA HIS A 187 12.22 20.87 16.45
C HIS A 187 12.18 19.36 16.16
N MET A 188 11.32 18.91 15.25
CA MET A 188 11.29 17.50 14.79
C MET A 188 12.63 17.09 14.15
N ALA A 189 13.28 17.98 13.39
CA ALA A 189 14.60 17.74 12.82
C ALA A 189 15.67 17.44 13.88
N GLN A 190 15.48 17.96 15.08
CA GLN A 190 16.37 17.79 16.23
C GLN A 190 15.94 16.63 17.15
N GLY A 191 14.88 15.90 16.81
CA GLY A 191 14.31 14.84 17.66
C GLY A 191 13.41 15.34 18.81
N ASN A 192 13.11 16.65 18.85
CA ASN A 192 12.35 17.28 19.93
C ASN A 192 10.83 17.26 19.63
N TYR A 193 10.26 16.06 19.50
CA TYR A 193 8.86 15.88 19.08
C TYR A 193 7.83 16.47 20.07
N SER A 194 8.08 16.38 21.38
CA SER A 194 7.20 16.95 22.42
C SER A 194 7.11 18.47 22.33
N THR A 195 8.24 19.14 22.09
CA THR A 195 8.28 20.59 21.86
C THR A 195 7.56 20.97 20.58
N ALA A 196 7.77 20.20 19.50
CA ALA A 196 7.07 20.43 18.24
C ALA A 196 5.55 20.34 18.39
N GLU A 197 5.06 19.34 19.13
CA GLU A 197 3.64 19.19 19.45
C GLU A 197 3.11 20.38 20.26
N ASN A 198 3.78 20.78 21.33
CA ASN A 198 3.38 21.92 22.17
C ASN A 198 3.25 23.22 21.38
N ILE A 199 4.14 23.45 20.41
CA ILE A 199 4.11 24.63 19.52
C ILE A 199 2.85 24.60 18.64
N LEU A 200 2.51 23.46 18.05
CA LEU A 200 1.31 23.31 17.22
C LEU A 200 0.03 23.47 18.04
N VAL A 201 -0.01 22.89 19.25
CA VAL A 201 -1.13 23.03 20.18
C VAL A 201 -1.32 24.49 20.61
N SER A 202 -0.23 25.19 20.95
CA SER A 202 -0.27 26.60 21.35
C SER A 202 -0.75 27.49 20.20
N CYS A 203 -0.27 27.26 18.98
CA CYS A 203 -0.76 27.99 17.81
C CYS A 203 -2.25 27.74 17.56
N LYS A 204 -2.71 26.49 17.68
CA LYS A 204 -4.12 26.14 17.53
C LYS A 204 -4.98 26.88 18.54
N ALA A 205 -4.56 26.92 19.81
CA ALA A 205 -5.27 27.65 20.86
C ALA A 205 -5.36 29.15 20.54
N THR A 206 -4.28 29.77 20.06
CA THR A 206 -4.28 31.20 19.71
C THR A 206 -5.14 31.53 18.48
N VAL A 207 -5.19 30.64 17.48
CA VAL A 207 -5.96 30.85 16.23
C VAL A 207 -7.46 30.58 16.43
N THR A 208 -7.84 29.86 17.48
CA THR A 208 -9.24 29.50 17.78
C THR A 208 -9.86 30.31 18.92
N ALA A 209 -9.09 31.21 19.54
CA ALA A 209 -9.50 32.09 20.64
C ALA A 209 -9.85 33.50 20.15
#